data_AF-H3KDG8-F1
#
_entry.id   AF-H3KDG8-F1
#
_cell.length_a   1.000
_cell.length_b   1.000
_cell.length_c   1.000
_cell.angle_alpha   90.00
_cell.angle_beta   90.00
_cell.angle_gamma   90.00
#
_symmetry.space_group_name_H-M   'P 1'
#
loop_
_entity.id
_entity.type
_entity.pdbx_description
1 polymer ?
#
loop_
_entity_poly.entity_id
_entity_poly.type
_entity_poly.pdbx_seq_one_letter_code
_entity_poly.pdbx_strand_id
1 'polypeptide(L)'
;MLLPSFRAFDVVVNGLPGAPKAGTLLLPVRRKKVAQMNGDNMRVYGADDSPSSWNDQRTAERSFDRSSDRYVDRSSDRYADRRDARSPSRDGWTDPNVIASWDRPKGRRGASGRESASLPSYLEADAKRALTSKATGLTETIGRRHSGPFTDPLKFAPNPRSQKDPWPTIERALPPVPHFIYDEGWLDKGFALGFDLPMVRGLQTPHEQRGSFGFLEDRRVHDSILSLYLEAGREGLALPFPEDATPLELSAVRIPHADHHAGGISLLENHWAAGLREPVPDRSTQVDALLYAWHASERDRARREDWTVLLPAMSFPGPEGRFVVRSGRTSALLQTRAAAAPVDAALWRELALRLARRCGIETVASDWVNVMGTNVLFLERYDRDADGRAQLTLSGETLGGDPKSGLSYLGLADILNSSGAEPAKDLPRIWRRMVFSHLCGADADVPAHWQFIRSTYGWKLAPAHAFSIAPPGMNVHRPITVDGKQTLKSADDAVSLAPYFGMKVAEAKAALSEMRKVMLGWERLAFSLGADPRECALMAPVLDDV
;
A
#
# COMPACT_ATOMS: atom_id res chain seq x y z
N MET A 1 30.68 6.49 22.57
CA MET A 1 31.35 5.35 21.91
C MET A 1 30.31 4.71 21.01
N LEU A 2 30.46 4.91 19.69
CA LEU A 2 29.47 4.58 18.65
C LEU A 2 29.07 3.11 18.72
N LEU A 3 27.77 2.82 18.76
CA LEU A 3 27.20 1.47 18.67
C LEU A 3 27.67 0.81 17.36
N PRO A 4 28.67 -0.09 17.36
CA PRO A 4 29.18 -0.71 16.13
C PRO A 4 28.20 -1.73 15.53
N SER A 5 26.97 -1.77 16.05
CA SER A 5 25.93 -2.75 15.74
C SER A 5 24.68 -2.11 15.14
N PHE A 6 24.62 -0.77 15.04
CA PHE A 6 23.46 -0.07 14.50
C PHE A 6 23.85 1.07 13.59
N ARG A 7 23.01 1.29 12.58
CA ARG A 7 23.04 2.45 11.70
C ARG A 7 21.83 3.34 12.02
N ALA A 8 22.08 4.64 12.14
CA ALA A 8 21.07 5.61 12.54
C ALA A 8 20.53 6.37 11.33
N PHE A 9 19.21 6.59 11.33
CA PHE A 9 18.51 7.37 10.32
C PHE A 9 17.57 8.37 11.00
N ASP A 10 17.63 9.63 10.58
CA ASP A 10 16.63 10.62 10.96
C ASP A 10 15.34 10.35 10.16
N VAL A 11 14.23 10.18 10.86
CA VAL A 11 12.92 9.95 10.25
C VAL A 11 12.22 11.29 10.10
N VAL A 12 12.06 11.73 8.85
CA VAL A 12 11.53 13.04 8.49
C VAL A 12 10.21 12.91 7.74
N VAL A 13 9.23 13.75 8.07
CA VAL A 13 7.91 13.71 7.44
C VAL A 13 7.79 14.83 6.41
N ASN A 14 8.16 14.54 5.16
CA ASN A 14 8.19 15.51 4.06
C ASN A 14 6.80 16.03 3.64
N GLY A 15 5.73 15.30 4.00
CA GLY A 15 4.36 15.71 3.72
C GLY A 15 3.82 16.80 4.64
N LEU A 16 4.60 17.25 5.63
CA LEU A 16 4.21 18.31 6.57
C LEU A 16 5.04 19.59 6.37
N PRO A 17 4.49 20.79 6.66
CA PRO A 17 5.22 22.04 6.57
C PRO A 17 6.55 21.99 7.34
N GLY A 18 7.63 22.33 6.65
CA GLY A 18 8.98 22.36 7.24
C GLY A 18 9.66 21.00 7.37
N ALA A 19 9.06 19.91 6.86
CA ALA A 19 9.60 18.56 6.91
C ALA A 19 10.20 18.22 8.30
N PRO A 20 9.38 18.22 9.36
CA PRO A 20 9.86 18.00 10.72
C PRO A 20 10.45 16.60 10.89
N LYS A 21 11.52 16.52 11.69
CA LYS A 21 12.04 15.26 12.19
C LYS A 21 11.07 14.67 13.21
N ALA A 22 10.51 13.51 12.90
CA ALA A 22 9.65 12.77 13.81
C ALA A 22 10.45 12.01 14.86
N GLY A 23 11.63 11.50 14.50
CA GLY A 23 12.46 10.74 15.42
C GLY A 23 13.73 10.21 14.79
N THR A 24 14.40 9.32 15.51
CA THR A 24 15.62 8.62 15.07
C THR A 24 15.35 7.12 15.06
N LEU A 25 15.56 6.49 13.91
CA LEU A 25 15.50 5.05 13.70
C LEU A 25 16.91 4.46 13.79
N LEU A 26 17.07 3.37 14.53
CA LEU A 26 18.28 2.57 14.60
C LEU A 26 18.01 1.21 13.98
N LEU A 27 18.71 0.89 12.89
CA LEU A 27 18.65 -0.43 12.27
C LEU A 27 19.89 -1.24 12.59
N PRO A 28 19.77 -2.53 12.92
CA PRO A 28 20.92 -3.38 13.14
C PRO A 28 21.72 -3.54 11.84
N VAL A 29 23.04 -3.63 11.95
CA VAL A 29 23.95 -3.95 10.84
C VAL A 29 24.52 -5.36 10.97
N ARG A 30 24.84 -6.00 9.84
CA ARG A 30 25.52 -7.29 9.81
C ARG A 30 26.94 -7.13 10.35
N ARG A 31 27.30 -7.96 11.33
CA ARG A 31 28.69 -7.98 11.83
C ARG A 31 29.60 -8.55 10.76
N LYS A 32 30.66 -7.82 10.38
CA LYS A 32 31.77 -8.42 9.60
C LYS A 32 32.34 -9.59 10.41
N LYS A 33 32.40 -10.79 9.83
CA LYS A 33 33.19 -11.90 10.41
C LYS A 33 34.64 -11.44 10.42
N VAL A 34 35.12 -10.98 11.58
CA VAL A 34 36.54 -10.74 11.79
C VAL A 34 37.17 -12.13 11.91
N ALA A 35 37.84 -12.60 10.85
CA ALA A 35 38.71 -13.76 10.95
C ALA A 35 39.87 -13.37 11.88
N GLN A 36 39.76 -13.69 13.16
CA GLN A 36 40.93 -13.65 14.04
C GLN A 36 41.86 -14.79 13.61
N MET A 37 42.96 -14.43 12.94
CA MET A 37 44.12 -15.30 12.85
C MET A 37 44.70 -15.43 14.26
N ASN A 38 44.28 -16.45 14.99
CA ASN A 38 45.03 -17.01 16.10
C ASN A 38 45.29 -18.49 15.78
N GLY A 39 46.57 -18.85 15.79
CA GLY A 39 47.03 -20.21 15.52
C GLY A 39 46.31 -21.23 16.38
N ASP A 40 45.99 -22.35 15.74
CA ASP A 40 45.64 -23.64 16.35
C ASP A 40 44.49 -23.62 17.38
N ASN A 41 43.27 -23.36 16.90
CA ASN A 41 42.11 -24.25 17.07
C ASN A 41 40.83 -23.55 16.63
N MET A 42 40.24 -24.04 15.55
CA MET A 42 38.99 -23.53 15.01
C MET A 42 37.81 -24.04 15.85
N ARG A 43 37.30 -23.22 16.78
CA ARG A 43 35.94 -23.38 17.34
C ARG A 43 35.06 -22.26 16.83
N VAL A 44 34.21 -22.60 15.86
CA VAL A 44 33.14 -21.74 15.35
C VAL A 44 31.99 -21.76 16.37
N TYR A 45 31.68 -20.62 16.98
CA TYR A 45 30.39 -20.38 17.63
C TYR A 45 29.73 -19.21 16.91
N GLY A 46 28.61 -19.47 16.22
CA GLY A 46 27.82 -18.44 15.57
C GLY A 46 26.70 -19.03 14.71
N ALA A 47 25.49 -18.52 14.90
CA ALA A 47 24.29 -18.89 14.16
C ALA A 47 24.44 -18.67 12.64
N ASP A 48 23.85 -19.58 11.87
CA ASP A 48 23.89 -19.62 10.40
C ASP A 48 23.12 -18.48 9.73
N ASP A 49 23.79 -17.33 9.56
CA ASP A 49 23.36 -16.26 8.65
C ASP A 49 24.27 -16.21 7.40
N SER A 50 24.31 -17.32 6.66
CA SER A 50 24.93 -17.37 5.34
C SER A 50 23.88 -17.08 4.25
N PRO A 51 24.20 -16.45 3.11
CA PRO A 51 23.27 -16.30 1.98
C PRO A 51 22.65 -17.62 1.50
N SER A 52 23.27 -18.77 1.84
CA SER A 52 22.78 -20.11 1.56
C SER A 52 21.64 -20.58 2.48
N SER A 53 21.49 -20.07 3.71
CA SER A 53 20.32 -20.42 4.56
C SER A 53 19.02 -19.79 4.04
N TRP A 54 19.13 -18.81 3.14
CA TRP A 54 18.02 -18.23 2.38
C TRP A 54 17.63 -19.09 1.16
N ASN A 55 18.49 -20.03 0.74
CA ASN A 55 18.15 -20.99 -0.32
C ASN A 55 17.37 -22.20 0.22
N ASP A 56 17.40 -22.48 1.52
CA ASP A 56 16.68 -23.62 2.10
C ASP A 56 15.17 -23.36 2.26
N GLN A 57 14.71 -22.10 2.17
CA GLN A 57 13.29 -21.79 1.95
C GLN A 57 12.90 -21.85 0.47
N ARG A 58 13.84 -21.67 -0.45
CA ARG A 58 13.61 -21.86 -1.90
C ARG A 58 13.37 -23.31 -2.28
N THR A 59 13.87 -24.28 -1.52
CA THR A 59 13.63 -25.72 -1.75
C THR A 59 12.26 -26.20 -1.27
N ALA A 60 11.64 -25.52 -0.30
CA ALA A 60 10.26 -25.82 0.12
C ALA A 60 9.22 -25.23 -0.83
N GLU A 61 9.49 -24.06 -1.43
CA GLU A 61 8.53 -23.39 -2.32
C GLU A 61 8.69 -23.76 -3.80
N ARG A 62 9.87 -24.23 -4.25
CA ARG A 62 10.04 -24.83 -5.60
C ARG A 62 9.64 -26.32 -5.68
N SER A 63 9.39 -26.98 -4.56
CA SER A 63 9.01 -28.41 -4.55
C SER A 63 7.51 -28.66 -4.66
N PHE A 64 6.66 -27.63 -4.53
CA PHE A 64 5.21 -27.75 -4.76
C PHE A 64 4.78 -27.59 -6.23
N ASP A 65 5.69 -27.19 -7.12
CA ASP A 65 5.37 -26.90 -8.53
C ASP A 65 5.81 -28.00 -9.52
N ARG A 66 6.16 -29.20 -9.01
CA ARG A 66 6.60 -30.35 -9.85
C ARG A 66 6.07 -31.74 -9.45
N SER A 67 5.01 -31.82 -8.65
CA SER A 67 4.41 -33.13 -8.32
C SER A 67 2.89 -33.13 -8.42
N SER A 68 2.37 -33.05 -9.64
CA SER A 68 1.04 -33.55 -9.97
C SER A 68 0.98 -34.09 -11.39
N ASP A 69 1.98 -34.87 -11.79
CA ASP A 69 1.93 -35.76 -12.97
C ASP A 69 2.21 -37.18 -12.50
N ARG A 70 1.12 -37.83 -12.04
CA ARG A 70 0.85 -39.27 -12.11
C ARG A 70 -0.34 -39.56 -11.18
N TYR A 71 -1.55 -39.52 -11.72
CA TYR A 71 -2.54 -40.51 -11.34
C TYR A 71 -3.12 -41.14 -12.61
N VAL A 72 -2.98 -42.45 -12.60
CA VAL A 72 -3.24 -43.38 -13.69
C VAL A 72 -4.74 -43.55 -13.87
N ASP A 73 -5.14 -43.49 -15.14
CA ASP A 73 -6.35 -44.03 -15.73
C ASP A 73 -6.76 -45.40 -15.13
N ARG A 74 -8.01 -45.51 -14.68
CA ARG A 74 -8.86 -46.69 -14.83
C ARG A 74 -10.27 -46.45 -14.27
N SER A 75 -11.23 -46.18 -15.15
CA SER A 75 -12.40 -47.05 -15.36
C SER A 75 -13.41 -46.39 -16.30
N SER A 76 -13.29 -46.77 -17.57
CA SER A 76 -14.35 -47.34 -18.42
C SER A 76 -15.84 -47.05 -18.12
N ASP A 77 -16.49 -46.59 -19.19
CA ASP A 77 -17.81 -47.01 -19.68
C ASP A 77 -19.07 -46.48 -19.00
N ARG A 78 -19.76 -45.53 -19.66
CA ARG A 78 -20.91 -45.88 -20.53
C ARG A 78 -21.60 -44.68 -21.24
N TYR A 79 -22.04 -44.97 -22.46
CA TYR A 79 -23.06 -44.30 -23.31
C TYR A 79 -22.69 -43.10 -24.20
N ALA A 80 -22.06 -43.42 -25.34
CA ALA A 80 -22.65 -43.39 -26.69
C ALA A 80 -23.73 -42.35 -27.06
N ASP A 81 -23.32 -41.51 -28.02
CA ASP A 81 -23.91 -41.34 -29.37
C ASP A 81 -25.15 -40.45 -29.57
N ARG A 82 -24.92 -39.35 -30.32
CA ARG A 82 -25.74 -38.95 -31.47
C ARG A 82 -25.03 -37.88 -32.30
N ARG A 83 -24.60 -38.28 -33.50
CA ARG A 83 -24.34 -37.40 -34.65
C ARG A 83 -25.69 -36.91 -35.21
N ASP A 84 -25.75 -35.67 -35.70
CA ASP A 84 -25.63 -35.38 -37.14
C ASP A 84 -26.04 -33.94 -37.51
N ALA A 85 -25.32 -33.44 -38.52
CA ALA A 85 -25.78 -32.61 -39.63
C ALA A 85 -25.88 -31.05 -39.52
N ARG A 86 -24.96 -30.46 -40.32
CA ARG A 86 -25.17 -29.40 -41.34
C ARG A 86 -24.99 -27.92 -40.95
N SER A 87 -23.90 -27.37 -41.51
CA SER A 87 -23.73 -25.96 -41.87
C SER A 87 -24.82 -25.44 -42.81
N PRO A 88 -25.04 -24.12 -42.84
CA PRO A 88 -24.87 -23.44 -44.14
C PRO A 88 -24.23 -22.03 -44.08
N SER A 89 -23.40 -21.81 -45.11
CA SER A 89 -23.16 -20.62 -45.96
C SER A 89 -23.28 -19.16 -45.48
N ARG A 90 -22.29 -18.40 -45.97
CA ARG A 90 -22.22 -16.94 -46.20
C ARG A 90 -23.26 -16.40 -47.20
N ASP A 91 -23.32 -15.06 -47.22
CA ASP A 91 -23.99 -14.11 -48.13
C ASP A 91 -25.43 -13.78 -47.71
N GLY A 92 -25.87 -12.53 -47.55
CA GLY A 92 -25.32 -11.19 -47.71
C GLY A 92 -26.49 -10.19 -47.54
N TRP A 93 -26.21 -8.92 -47.21
CA TRP A 93 -26.83 -7.70 -47.75
C TRP A 93 -26.51 -6.47 -46.88
N THR A 94 -26.39 -5.37 -47.60
CA THR A 94 -25.72 -4.09 -47.36
C THR A 94 -26.65 -2.98 -46.82
N ASP A 95 -26.13 -2.17 -45.86
CA ASP A 95 -26.15 -0.69 -45.69
C ASP A 95 -27.48 0.14 -45.82
N PRO A 96 -27.60 1.44 -45.43
CA PRO A 96 -26.64 2.40 -44.83
C PRO A 96 -27.16 3.45 -43.79
N ASN A 97 -26.21 4.22 -43.22
CA ASN A 97 -26.30 5.58 -42.61
C ASN A 97 -27.02 5.71 -41.22
N VAL A 98 -26.49 6.42 -40.21
CA VAL A 98 -25.93 7.79 -40.21
C VAL A 98 -24.80 7.94 -39.18
N ILE A 99 -23.66 8.48 -39.65
CA ILE A 99 -22.61 9.13 -38.85
C ILE A 99 -22.98 10.61 -38.72
N ALA A 100 -22.91 11.17 -37.51
CA ALA A 100 -22.78 12.61 -37.31
C ALA A 100 -21.85 12.91 -36.12
N SER A 101 -20.70 13.48 -36.50
CA SER A 101 -19.60 14.10 -35.75
C SER A 101 -20.01 15.27 -34.86
N TRP A 102 -19.37 15.46 -33.70
CA TRP A 102 -19.02 16.76 -33.08
C TRP A 102 -17.84 16.52 -32.10
N ASP A 103 -16.60 16.83 -32.47
CA ASP A 103 -15.87 18.11 -32.39
C ASP A 103 -15.18 18.39 -31.04
N ARG A 104 -13.84 18.45 -31.10
CA ARG A 104 -12.94 19.00 -30.08
C ARG A 104 -12.91 20.53 -30.17
N PRO A 105 -12.77 21.27 -29.06
CA PRO A 105 -12.20 22.60 -29.12
C PRO A 105 -10.71 22.57 -28.75
N LYS A 106 -9.87 23.12 -29.64
CA LYS A 106 -8.53 23.64 -29.33
C LYS A 106 -8.68 25.06 -28.75
N GLY A 107 -7.70 25.43 -27.93
CA GLY A 107 -7.77 26.55 -26.99
C GLY A 107 -7.62 27.97 -27.54
N ARG A 108 -7.65 28.92 -26.61
CA ARG A 108 -7.14 30.29 -26.79
C ARG A 108 -6.37 30.73 -25.54
N ARG A 109 -5.22 31.37 -25.80
CA ARG A 109 -4.37 32.11 -24.86
C ARG A 109 -4.87 33.54 -24.68
N GLY A 110 -4.43 34.14 -23.57
CA GLY A 110 -4.41 35.58 -23.28
C GLY A 110 -5.38 35.94 -22.15
N ALA A 111 -5.11 36.84 -21.21
CA ALA A 111 -3.95 37.57 -20.72
C ALA A 111 -4.45 38.32 -19.47
N SER A 112 -3.59 38.47 -18.47
CA SER A 112 -3.54 39.51 -17.42
C SER A 112 -4.83 40.25 -17.01
N GLY A 113 -5.22 40.10 -15.75
CA GLY A 113 -6.11 41.03 -15.06
C GLY A 113 -6.14 40.75 -13.56
N ARG A 114 -5.37 41.52 -12.78
CA ARG A 114 -5.53 41.64 -11.32
C ARG A 114 -6.83 42.38 -11.07
N GLU A 115 -7.81 41.73 -10.45
CA GLU A 115 -8.86 42.43 -9.72
C GLU A 115 -9.10 41.75 -8.38
N SER A 116 -8.78 42.51 -7.33
CA SER A 116 -9.21 42.33 -5.96
C SER A 116 -10.72 42.51 -5.88
N ALA A 117 -11.44 41.44 -5.52
CA ALA A 117 -12.84 41.51 -5.14
C ALA A 117 -13.02 40.96 -3.72
N SER A 118 -13.24 41.89 -2.80
CA SER A 118 -13.69 41.71 -1.43
C SER A 118 -14.99 40.91 -1.36
N LEU A 119 -15.05 39.90 -0.49
CA LEU A 119 -16.28 39.18 -0.15
C LEU A 119 -17.08 39.93 0.94
N PRO A 120 -18.42 39.93 0.90
CA PRO A 120 -19.26 40.71 1.81
C PRO A 120 -19.32 40.16 3.24
N SER A 121 -19.34 41.08 4.20
CA SER A 121 -19.47 40.90 5.64
C SER A 121 -20.88 40.49 6.07
N TYR A 122 -21.12 39.18 6.28
CA TYR A 122 -22.20 38.68 7.12
C TYR A 122 -21.78 37.35 7.75
N LEU A 123 -20.91 37.39 8.76
CA LEU A 123 -20.60 36.25 9.64
C LEU A 123 -19.90 36.69 10.95
N GLU A 124 -20.18 37.91 11.44
CA GLU A 124 -19.54 38.46 12.65
C GLU A 124 -20.49 38.75 13.82
N ALA A 125 -21.70 38.16 13.82
CA ALA A 125 -22.70 38.44 14.87
C ALA A 125 -22.93 37.32 15.91
N ASP A 126 -22.52 36.07 15.68
CA ASP A 126 -22.92 34.95 16.57
C ASP A 126 -21.81 34.36 17.46
N ALA A 127 -20.58 34.85 17.38
CA ALA A 127 -19.47 34.34 18.21
C ALA A 127 -19.32 35.05 19.58
N LYS A 128 -20.21 35.98 19.94
CA LYS A 128 -20.10 36.79 21.18
C LYS A 128 -21.21 36.59 22.22
N ARG A 129 -22.03 35.53 22.12
CA ARG A 129 -23.18 35.31 23.03
C ARG A 129 -23.24 33.99 23.81
N ALA A 130 -22.14 33.24 23.92
CA ALA A 130 -22.12 31.99 24.68
C ALA A 130 -21.09 31.91 25.83
N LEU A 131 -20.56 33.05 26.27
CA LEU A 131 -19.69 33.15 27.45
C LEU A 131 -20.25 34.21 28.40
N THR A 132 -21.25 33.86 29.21
CA THR A 132 -21.47 34.32 30.60
C THR A 132 -22.83 33.88 31.14
N SER A 133 -22.84 33.49 32.42
CA SER A 133 -23.98 33.10 33.28
C SER A 133 -24.49 31.66 33.08
N LYS A 134 -24.79 30.87 34.11
CA LYS A 134 -24.75 31.06 35.57
C LYS A 134 -24.81 29.66 36.19
N ALA A 135 -23.97 29.41 37.18
CA ALA A 135 -24.11 28.30 38.11
C ALA A 135 -25.33 28.52 39.02
N THR A 136 -26.08 27.47 39.34
CA THR A 136 -26.62 27.08 40.68
C THR A 136 -27.82 26.14 40.52
N GLY A 137 -27.84 25.03 41.26
CA GLY A 137 -29.09 24.30 41.53
C GLY A 137 -29.01 22.78 41.63
N LEU A 138 -28.75 22.32 42.86
CA LEU A 138 -29.40 21.18 43.53
C LEU A 138 -28.88 19.73 43.32
N THR A 139 -28.66 19.18 44.51
CA THR A 139 -28.15 17.93 45.04
C THR A 139 -29.16 16.76 45.04
N GLU A 140 -28.60 15.55 45.21
CA GLU A 140 -29.21 14.27 45.65
C GLU A 140 -30.13 13.56 44.63
N THR A 141 -30.11 12.24 44.40
CA THR A 141 -29.66 11.07 45.18
C THR A 141 -29.43 9.86 44.24
N ILE A 142 -28.77 8.81 44.75
CA ILE A 142 -28.79 7.38 44.37
C ILE A 142 -27.44 6.79 43.89
N GLY A 143 -26.89 5.90 44.72
CA GLY A 143 -26.33 4.62 44.24
C GLY A 143 -24.83 4.37 44.44
N ARG A 144 -24.42 3.96 45.64
CA ARG A 144 -23.09 3.38 45.95
C ARG A 144 -22.72 2.21 45.01
N ARG A 145 -21.46 2.14 44.56
CA ARG A 145 -20.51 1.03 44.86
C ARG A 145 -19.07 1.30 44.38
N HIS A 146 -18.14 1.13 45.33
CA HIS A 146 -16.69 0.90 45.28
C HIS A 146 -15.73 1.96 44.72
N SER A 147 -15.12 2.68 45.67
CA SER A 147 -13.94 3.54 45.58
C SER A 147 -12.62 2.75 45.58
N GLY A 148 -11.78 2.95 44.57
CA GLY A 148 -10.31 2.83 44.66
C GLY A 148 -9.69 4.23 44.83
N PRO A 149 -8.46 4.36 45.37
CA PRO A 149 -7.94 5.67 45.77
C PRO A 149 -7.62 6.55 44.56
N PHE A 150 -8.32 7.68 44.48
CA PHE A 150 -8.04 8.80 43.60
C PHE A 150 -6.72 9.45 44.07
N THR A 151 -5.69 9.47 43.22
CA THR A 151 -4.46 10.22 43.51
C THR A 151 -4.53 11.60 42.85
N ASP A 152 -4.23 12.61 43.66
CA ASP A 152 -4.28 14.04 43.38
C ASP A 152 -3.41 14.45 42.16
N PRO A 153 -3.97 15.04 41.08
CA PRO A 153 -3.21 15.36 39.86
C PRO A 153 -2.21 16.53 40.00
N LEU A 154 -2.12 17.19 41.15
CA LEU A 154 -1.29 18.39 41.32
C LEU A 154 0.05 18.17 42.05
N LYS A 155 0.49 16.92 42.23
CA LYS A 155 1.79 16.62 42.89
C LYS A 155 2.99 16.38 41.96
N PHE A 156 2.84 16.52 40.65
CA PHE A 156 3.97 16.44 39.71
C PHE A 156 4.16 17.74 38.93
N ALA A 157 4.65 18.78 39.62
CA ALA A 157 5.43 19.80 38.92
C ALA A 157 6.82 19.19 38.62
N PRO A 158 7.27 19.12 37.36
CA PRO A 158 8.58 18.56 37.06
C PRO A 158 9.69 19.47 37.61
N ASN A 159 10.64 18.86 38.30
CA ASN A 159 11.84 19.50 38.83
C ASN A 159 12.75 19.93 37.66
N PRO A 160 13.13 21.21 37.51
CA PRO A 160 13.88 21.72 36.35
C PRO A 160 15.35 21.27 36.27
N ARG A 161 15.75 20.22 37.01
CA ARG A 161 17.13 19.71 37.10
C ARG A 161 17.34 18.25 36.65
N SER A 162 16.39 17.64 35.94
CA SER A 162 16.60 16.32 35.32
C SER A 162 16.31 16.32 33.82
N GLN A 163 17.07 17.10 33.05
CA GLN A 163 17.29 16.76 31.64
C GLN A 163 18.26 15.58 31.62
N LYS A 164 17.74 14.37 31.83
CA LYS A 164 18.50 13.14 31.55
C LYS A 164 18.62 13.04 30.03
N ASP A 165 19.83 12.72 29.57
CA ASP A 165 20.11 12.38 28.18
C ASP A 165 19.04 11.34 27.71
N PRO A 166 18.29 11.59 26.62
CA PRO A 166 17.26 10.66 26.14
C PRO A 166 17.87 9.34 25.65
N TRP A 167 19.19 9.32 25.44
CA TRP A 167 19.95 8.12 25.17
C TRP A 167 20.21 7.36 26.48
N PRO A 168 19.78 6.09 26.59
CA PRO A 168 20.15 5.29 27.76
C PRO A 168 21.68 5.26 27.87
N THR A 169 22.21 5.39 29.09
CA THR A 169 23.58 4.95 29.37
C THR A 169 23.63 3.48 29.00
N ILE A 170 24.27 3.14 27.88
CA ILE A 170 24.28 1.78 27.33
C ILE A 170 25.21 0.93 28.18
N GLU A 171 24.75 0.55 29.37
CA GLU A 171 25.43 -0.42 30.25
C GLU A 171 25.22 -1.87 29.76
N ARG A 172 24.22 -2.08 28.89
CA ARG A 172 23.88 -3.39 28.29
C ARG A 172 23.68 -3.25 26.78
N ALA A 173 24.24 -4.16 25.99
CA ALA A 173 24.10 -4.16 24.54
C ALA A 173 22.62 -4.27 24.13
N LEU A 174 22.19 -3.43 23.19
CA LEU A 174 20.83 -3.47 22.62
C LEU A 174 20.61 -4.76 21.82
N PRO A 175 19.41 -5.38 21.89
CA PRO A 175 19.07 -6.53 21.05
C PRO A 175 19.15 -6.18 19.56
N PRO A 176 19.50 -7.09 18.64
CA PRO A 176 19.69 -6.77 17.22
C PRO A 176 18.35 -6.65 16.45
N VAL A 177 17.45 -5.80 16.95
CA VAL A 177 16.15 -5.48 16.34
C VAL A 177 16.08 -3.99 16.00
N PRO A 178 15.15 -3.54 15.14
CA PRO A 178 14.94 -2.12 14.93
C PRO A 178 14.60 -1.41 16.25
N HIS A 179 15.09 -0.19 16.40
CA HIS A 179 14.66 0.69 17.50
C HIS A 179 14.28 2.06 16.98
N PHE A 180 13.40 2.74 17.70
CA PHE A 180 12.97 4.08 17.37
C PHE A 180 12.89 4.95 18.62
N ILE A 181 13.28 6.22 18.50
CA ILE A 181 13.10 7.25 19.52
C ILE A 181 12.44 8.45 18.86
N TYR A 182 11.27 8.87 19.37
CA TYR A 182 10.66 10.12 18.91
C TYR A 182 11.49 11.33 19.30
N ASP A 183 11.48 12.33 18.43
CA ASP A 183 12.02 13.65 18.74
C ASP A 183 11.11 14.36 19.76
N GLU A 184 11.71 15.16 20.63
CA GLU A 184 11.01 15.92 21.67
C GLU A 184 9.97 16.89 21.08
N GLY A 185 10.32 17.57 19.98
CA GLY A 185 9.39 18.46 19.28
C GLY A 185 8.23 17.70 18.64
N TRP A 186 8.47 16.46 18.20
CA TRP A 186 7.41 15.61 17.66
C TRP A 186 6.47 15.11 18.75
N LEU A 187 6.98 14.76 19.93
CA LEU A 187 6.13 14.31 21.05
C LEU A 187 5.13 15.38 21.52
N ASP A 188 5.46 16.66 21.35
CA ASP A 188 4.60 17.79 21.74
C ASP A 188 3.45 18.03 20.73
N LYS A 189 3.72 17.94 19.43
CA LYS A 189 2.79 18.41 18.38
C LYS A 189 2.50 17.41 17.25
N GLY A 190 3.22 16.30 17.24
CA GLY A 190 3.13 15.25 16.24
C GLY A 190 2.02 14.26 16.53
N PHE A 191 2.20 13.06 15.99
CA PHE A 191 1.26 11.94 16.13
C PHE A 191 2.01 10.62 15.93
N ALA A 192 1.39 9.51 16.35
CA ALA A 192 1.99 8.19 16.20
C ALA A 192 2.18 7.85 14.71
N LEU A 193 3.36 7.36 14.35
CA LEU A 193 3.66 6.88 12.98
C LEU A 193 3.16 5.45 12.73
N GLY A 194 2.44 4.87 13.68
CA GLY A 194 1.83 3.55 13.59
C GLY A 194 1.21 3.15 14.92
N PHE A 195 0.30 2.18 14.88
CA PHE A 195 -0.29 1.56 16.06
C PHE A 195 0.77 0.92 16.95
N ASP A 196 1.82 0.36 16.33
CA ASP A 196 2.95 -0.28 16.99
C ASP A 196 4.04 0.69 17.46
N LEU A 197 3.84 2.00 17.28
CA LEU A 197 4.79 3.04 17.67
C LEU A 197 4.08 4.20 18.39
N PRO A 198 3.58 3.99 19.62
CA PRO A 198 2.85 4.99 20.40
C PRO A 198 3.70 6.21 20.76
N MET A 199 3.04 7.34 20.99
CA MET A 199 3.66 8.65 21.32
C MET A 199 4.20 8.67 22.75
N VAL A 200 5.28 7.91 22.99
CA VAL A 200 5.96 7.81 24.29
C VAL A 200 7.43 8.20 24.18
N ARG A 201 7.96 8.78 25.26
CA ARG A 201 9.38 9.14 25.41
C ARG A 201 10.23 7.88 25.57
N GLY A 202 11.43 7.92 25.00
CA GLY A 202 12.43 6.87 25.17
C GLY A 202 12.49 5.88 23.99
N LEU A 203 13.34 4.87 24.17
CA LEU A 203 13.63 3.85 23.17
C LEU A 203 12.46 2.87 23.05
N GLN A 204 11.99 2.66 21.82
CA GLN A 204 10.92 1.74 21.47
C GLN A 204 11.44 0.67 20.50
N THR A 205 10.86 -0.53 20.59
CA THR A 205 11.10 -1.64 19.66
C THR A 205 9.77 -2.03 19.01
N PRO A 206 9.77 -2.67 17.84
CA PRO A 206 8.55 -3.24 17.26
C PRO A 206 7.86 -4.20 18.23
N HIS A 207 6.56 -4.39 18.03
CA HIS A 207 5.79 -5.40 18.75
C HIS A 207 6.43 -6.80 18.56
N GLU A 208 6.46 -7.64 19.58
CA GLU A 208 7.19 -8.94 19.56
C GLU A 208 6.79 -9.88 18.41
N GLN A 209 5.54 -9.78 17.95
CA GLN A 209 5.01 -10.57 16.83
C GLN A 209 5.35 -9.98 15.44
N ARG A 210 5.99 -8.80 15.39
CA ARG A 210 6.40 -8.10 14.16
C ARG A 210 7.91 -7.93 14.15
N GLY A 211 8.55 -8.17 13.00
CA GLY A 211 9.99 -8.01 12.82
C GLY A 211 10.45 -6.56 12.59
N SER A 212 9.51 -5.62 12.46
CA SER A 212 9.75 -4.25 12.01
C SER A 212 8.57 -3.34 12.40
N PHE A 213 8.77 -2.03 12.29
CA PHE A 213 7.73 -1.03 12.49
C PHE A 213 6.83 -0.92 11.26
N GLY A 214 5.52 -0.72 11.45
CA GLY A 214 4.55 -0.62 10.36
C GLY A 214 4.91 0.41 9.28
N PHE A 215 5.39 1.60 9.69
CA PHE A 215 5.78 2.65 8.73
C PHE A 215 6.97 2.26 7.84
N LEU A 216 7.81 1.31 8.26
CA LEU A 216 8.88 0.75 7.42
C LEU A 216 8.32 -0.28 6.46
N GLU A 217 7.38 -1.11 6.90
CA GLU A 217 6.71 -2.10 6.05
C GLU A 217 5.91 -1.42 4.92
N ASP A 218 5.27 -0.28 5.18
CA ASP A 218 4.59 0.53 4.15
C ASP A 218 5.53 1.01 3.03
N ARG A 219 6.84 1.04 3.27
CA ARG A 219 7.87 1.43 2.30
C ARG A 219 8.67 0.28 1.74
N ARG A 220 8.58 -0.89 2.35
CA ARG A 220 9.44 -2.02 2.05
C ARG A 220 9.13 -2.57 0.66
N VAL A 221 10.17 -2.75 -0.15
CA VAL A 221 10.02 -3.49 -1.41
C VAL A 221 9.84 -4.98 -1.13
N HIS A 222 9.11 -5.66 -1.99
CA HIS A 222 8.89 -7.10 -1.85
C HIS A 222 10.21 -7.89 -1.93
N ASP A 223 10.29 -9.03 -1.24
CA ASP A 223 11.53 -9.83 -1.15
C ASP A 223 12.02 -10.35 -2.51
N SER A 224 11.11 -10.47 -3.48
CA SER A 224 11.47 -10.84 -4.84
C SER A 224 12.16 -9.70 -5.61
N ILE A 225 11.81 -8.44 -5.33
CA ILE A 225 12.55 -7.26 -5.79
C ILE A 225 13.94 -7.25 -5.14
N LEU A 226 14.03 -7.47 -3.82
CA LEU A 226 15.32 -7.58 -3.13
C LEU A 226 16.22 -8.66 -3.77
N SER A 227 15.65 -9.82 -4.11
CA SER A 227 16.35 -10.91 -4.78
C SER A 227 16.93 -10.50 -6.12
N LEU A 228 16.20 -9.70 -6.89
CA LEU A 228 16.63 -9.16 -8.19
C LEU A 228 17.85 -8.25 -8.06
N TYR A 229 17.86 -7.37 -7.05
CA TYR A 229 19.03 -6.54 -6.76
C TYR A 229 20.25 -7.38 -6.40
N LEU A 230 20.08 -8.35 -5.51
CA LEU A 230 21.18 -9.23 -5.09
C LEU A 230 21.72 -10.05 -6.26
N GLU A 231 20.87 -10.47 -7.18
CA GLU A 231 21.27 -11.13 -8.42
C GLU A 231 22.08 -10.22 -9.33
N ALA A 232 21.59 -9.01 -9.62
CA ALA A 232 22.33 -8.02 -10.41
C ALA A 232 23.71 -7.72 -9.79
N GLY A 233 23.81 -7.67 -8.46
CA GLY A 233 25.09 -7.54 -7.75
C GLY A 233 26.05 -8.72 -7.99
N ARG A 234 25.54 -9.96 -8.02
CA ARG A 234 26.35 -11.15 -8.34
C ARG A 234 26.83 -11.16 -9.80
N GLU A 235 26.03 -10.61 -10.70
CA GLU A 235 26.38 -10.38 -12.11
C GLU A 235 27.34 -9.19 -12.33
N GLY A 236 27.87 -8.60 -11.24
CA GLY A 236 28.90 -7.56 -11.30
C GLY A 236 28.37 -6.15 -11.53
N LEU A 237 27.09 -5.89 -11.24
CA LEU A 237 26.58 -4.53 -11.10
C LEU A 237 27.03 -3.95 -9.75
N ALA A 238 27.65 -2.77 -9.77
CA ALA A 238 28.01 -2.07 -8.55
C ALA A 238 26.73 -1.50 -7.90
N LEU A 239 26.33 -2.06 -6.76
CA LEU A 239 25.20 -1.56 -5.99
C LEU A 239 25.69 -0.53 -4.97
N PRO A 240 25.01 0.62 -4.81
CA PRO A 240 25.42 1.69 -3.91
C PRO A 240 25.04 1.41 -2.45
N PHE A 241 25.13 0.15 -2.00
CA PHE A 241 24.65 -0.30 -0.71
C PHE A 241 25.81 -0.65 0.23
N PRO A 242 25.70 -0.34 1.54
CA PRO A 242 26.69 -0.81 2.52
C PRO A 242 26.76 -2.35 2.56
N GLU A 243 27.96 -2.92 2.61
CA GLU A 243 28.17 -4.37 2.72
C GLU A 243 27.53 -4.99 3.97
N ASP A 244 27.42 -4.19 5.02
CA ASP A 244 26.86 -4.57 6.32
C ASP A 244 25.36 -4.31 6.43
N ALA A 245 24.69 -3.84 5.37
CA ALA A 245 23.25 -3.61 5.39
C ALA A 245 22.49 -4.94 5.59
N THR A 246 21.50 -4.92 6.47
CA THR A 246 20.58 -6.05 6.67
C THR A 246 19.51 -6.11 5.57
N PRO A 247 18.82 -7.24 5.36
CA PRO A 247 17.71 -7.32 4.41
C PRO A 247 16.61 -6.28 4.65
N LEU A 248 16.33 -5.97 5.92
CA LEU A 248 15.39 -4.90 6.28
C LEU A 248 15.92 -3.52 5.87
N GLU A 249 17.19 -3.19 6.14
CA GLU A 249 17.78 -1.92 5.68
C GLU A 249 17.75 -1.83 4.15
N LEU A 250 18.12 -2.91 3.45
CA LEU A 250 18.10 -2.94 1.99
C LEU A 250 16.68 -2.69 1.46
N SER A 251 15.70 -3.45 1.94
CA SER A 251 14.34 -3.42 1.39
C SER A 251 13.50 -2.20 1.81
N ALA A 252 13.72 -1.63 2.99
CA ALA A 252 12.93 -0.49 3.50
C ALA A 252 13.65 0.87 3.40
N VAL A 253 14.97 0.89 3.20
CA VAL A 253 15.77 2.12 3.21
C VAL A 253 16.60 2.32 1.96
N ARG A 254 17.34 1.31 1.49
CA ARG A 254 18.33 1.49 0.42
C ARG A 254 17.77 1.33 -0.99
N ILE A 255 16.91 0.34 -1.20
CA ILE A 255 16.26 0.11 -2.49
C ILE A 255 15.16 1.15 -2.76
N PRO A 256 14.30 1.51 -1.80
CA PRO A 256 13.33 2.58 -2.02
C PRO A 256 14.02 3.86 -2.48
N HIS A 257 13.53 4.45 -3.57
CA HIS A 257 14.20 5.60 -4.18
C HIS A 257 14.08 6.85 -3.29
N ALA A 258 15.15 7.64 -3.18
CA ALA A 258 15.23 8.82 -2.31
C ALA A 258 14.06 9.79 -2.51
N ASP A 259 13.66 10.05 -3.76
CA ASP A 259 12.53 10.93 -4.11
C ASP A 259 11.22 10.18 -4.50
N HIS A 260 11.31 8.91 -4.92
CA HIS A 260 10.23 8.19 -5.61
C HIS A 260 9.63 6.98 -4.85
N HIS A 261 10.21 6.51 -3.74
CA HIS A 261 9.49 6.63 -2.48
C HIS A 261 8.00 6.40 -2.25
N ALA A 262 7.51 5.27 -1.73
CA ALA A 262 6.13 5.24 -1.17
C ALA A 262 5.93 6.15 0.05
N GLY A 263 4.80 6.86 0.07
CA GLY A 263 4.39 7.75 1.14
C GLY A 263 5.23 9.02 1.23
N GLY A 264 5.29 9.58 2.44
CA GLY A 264 5.91 10.88 2.72
C GLY A 264 6.91 10.88 3.87
N ILE A 265 7.42 9.70 4.24
CA ILE A 265 8.47 9.54 5.24
C ILE A 265 9.81 9.41 4.53
N SER A 266 10.76 10.27 4.84
CA SER A 266 12.16 10.12 4.40
C SER A 266 13.03 9.65 5.55
N LEU A 267 13.97 8.77 5.22
CA LEU A 267 14.99 8.29 6.14
C LEU A 267 16.29 8.95 5.74
N LEU A 268 16.85 9.79 6.60
CA LEU A 268 18.02 10.58 6.30
C LEU A 268 19.23 9.97 6.99
N GLU A 269 20.30 9.78 6.25
CA GLU A 269 21.62 9.41 6.76
C GLU A 269 22.57 10.58 6.48
N ASN A 270 23.23 11.09 7.52
CA ASN A 270 24.10 12.27 7.41
C ASN A 270 23.42 13.48 6.74
N HIS A 271 22.15 13.75 7.07
CA HIS A 271 21.29 14.80 6.51
C HIS A 271 20.86 14.62 5.05
N TRP A 272 21.19 13.50 4.41
CA TRP A 272 20.76 13.19 3.05
C TRP A 272 19.72 12.08 3.04
N ALA A 273 18.67 12.22 2.25
CA ALA A 273 17.70 11.14 2.03
C ALA A 273 18.45 9.88 1.54
N ALA A 274 18.29 8.79 2.29
CA ALA A 274 18.78 7.48 1.91
C ALA A 274 17.90 6.89 0.81
N GLY A 275 18.46 5.94 0.06
CA GLY A 275 17.80 5.31 -1.06
C GLY A 275 18.54 5.50 -2.37
N LEU A 276 18.02 4.87 -3.42
CA LEU A 276 18.49 5.05 -4.79
C LEU A 276 18.30 6.49 -5.27
N ARG A 277 19.18 6.92 -6.17
CA ARG A 277 19.18 8.28 -6.75
C ARG A 277 19.29 8.25 -8.27
N GLU A 278 19.44 7.06 -8.83
CA GLU A 278 19.46 6.79 -10.24
C GLU A 278 18.13 7.24 -10.87
N PRO A 279 18.16 7.96 -12.00
CA PRO A 279 16.95 8.44 -12.64
C PRO A 279 15.97 7.30 -12.94
N VAL A 280 14.72 7.47 -12.52
CA VAL A 280 13.63 6.57 -12.94
C VAL A 280 13.27 6.81 -14.41
N PRO A 281 12.87 5.78 -15.18
CA PRO A 281 12.53 5.92 -16.60
C PRO A 281 11.42 6.96 -16.85
N ASP A 282 11.55 7.74 -17.92
CA ASP A 282 10.50 8.66 -18.36
C ASP A 282 9.36 7.93 -19.07
N ARG A 283 8.12 8.20 -18.64
CA ARG A 283 6.89 7.60 -19.20
C ARG A 283 6.72 7.83 -20.71
N SER A 284 7.16 8.97 -21.23
CA SER A 284 6.98 9.35 -22.63
C SER A 284 8.08 8.87 -23.57
N THR A 285 9.27 8.58 -23.05
CA THR A 285 10.44 8.27 -23.91
C THR A 285 11.17 6.96 -23.58
N GLN A 286 10.87 6.28 -22.47
CA GLN A 286 11.67 5.12 -22.02
C GLN A 286 10.85 3.90 -21.58
N VAL A 287 9.54 3.89 -21.82
CA VAL A 287 8.68 2.76 -21.43
C VAL A 287 9.00 1.50 -22.25
N ASP A 288 9.32 1.65 -23.52
CA ASP A 288 9.77 0.58 -24.40
C ASP A 288 11.07 -0.08 -23.88
N ALA A 289 12.06 0.73 -23.50
CA ALA A 289 13.32 0.26 -22.92
C ALA A 289 13.10 -0.45 -21.57
N LEU A 290 12.22 0.08 -20.72
CA LEU A 290 11.85 -0.54 -19.45
C LEU A 290 11.17 -1.90 -19.66
N LEU A 291 10.21 -1.99 -20.57
CA LEU A 291 9.52 -3.25 -20.88
C LEU A 291 10.48 -4.28 -21.48
N TYR A 292 11.39 -3.85 -22.37
CA TYR A 292 12.43 -4.72 -22.90
C TYR A 292 13.32 -5.28 -21.78
N ALA A 293 13.82 -4.41 -20.89
CA ALA A 293 14.66 -4.80 -19.77
C ALA A 293 13.92 -5.77 -18.81
N TRP A 294 12.65 -5.49 -18.52
CA TRP A 294 11.81 -6.38 -17.72
C TRP A 294 11.70 -7.76 -18.37
N HIS A 295 11.33 -7.82 -19.64
CA HIS A 295 11.21 -9.08 -20.38
C HIS A 295 12.54 -9.84 -20.53
N ALA A 296 13.66 -9.13 -20.65
CA ALA A 296 14.97 -9.75 -20.63
C ALA A 296 15.28 -10.38 -19.27
N SER A 297 14.92 -9.69 -18.18
CA SER A 297 15.11 -10.21 -16.81
C SER A 297 14.26 -11.44 -16.54
N GLU A 298 13.00 -11.47 -16.98
CA GLU A 298 12.10 -12.63 -16.82
C GLU A 298 12.59 -13.89 -17.56
N ARG A 299 13.53 -13.74 -18.49
CA ARG A 299 14.09 -14.83 -19.30
C ARG A 299 15.52 -15.19 -18.90
N ASP A 300 16.01 -14.65 -17.79
CA ASP A 300 17.40 -14.78 -17.34
C ASP A 300 18.41 -14.31 -18.43
N ARG A 301 18.06 -13.24 -19.16
CA ARG A 301 18.85 -12.68 -20.27
C ARG A 301 19.17 -11.20 -20.13
N ALA A 302 18.82 -10.59 -18.99
CA ALA A 302 19.12 -9.19 -18.73
C ALA A 302 20.63 -8.94 -18.71
N ARG A 303 21.05 -7.90 -19.42
CA ARG A 303 22.43 -7.40 -19.45
C ARG A 303 22.58 -6.24 -18.47
N ARG A 304 23.81 -5.77 -18.30
CA ARG A 304 24.12 -4.63 -17.43
C ARG A 304 23.27 -3.41 -17.77
N GLU A 305 23.08 -3.10 -19.04
CA GLU A 305 22.27 -1.96 -19.50
C GLU A 305 20.79 -2.12 -19.11
N ASP A 306 20.25 -3.34 -19.18
CA ASP A 306 18.88 -3.64 -18.77
C ASP A 306 18.68 -3.35 -17.28
N TRP A 307 19.64 -3.76 -16.44
CA TRP A 307 19.59 -3.49 -15.00
C TRP A 307 19.62 -2.00 -14.65
N THR A 308 20.36 -1.20 -15.41
CA THR A 308 20.43 0.26 -15.16
C THR A 308 19.11 0.98 -15.40
N VAL A 309 18.23 0.42 -16.25
CA VAL A 309 16.88 0.95 -16.49
C VAL A 309 15.88 0.33 -15.51
N LEU A 310 15.98 -0.99 -15.30
CA LEU A 310 15.00 -1.77 -14.57
C LEU A 310 15.02 -1.52 -13.06
N LEU A 311 16.20 -1.57 -12.44
CA LEU A 311 16.31 -1.53 -10.98
C LEU A 311 15.77 -0.23 -10.38
N PRO A 312 16.17 0.98 -10.83
CA PRO A 312 15.65 2.23 -10.26
C PRO A 312 14.11 2.32 -10.34
N ALA A 313 13.53 1.74 -11.39
CA ALA A 313 12.09 1.65 -11.57
C ALA A 313 11.43 0.67 -10.59
N MET A 314 12.10 -0.44 -10.24
CA MET A 314 11.69 -1.42 -9.22
C MET A 314 12.12 -1.00 -7.80
N SER A 315 11.63 0.14 -7.35
CA SER A 315 11.95 0.73 -6.04
C SER A 315 10.71 1.06 -5.19
N PHE A 316 9.55 0.53 -5.59
CA PHE A 316 8.26 0.78 -4.93
C PHE A 316 7.71 -0.50 -4.27
N PRO A 317 6.97 -0.40 -3.16
CA PRO A 317 6.30 -1.54 -2.53
C PRO A 317 5.32 -2.25 -3.47
N GLY A 318 5.22 -3.58 -3.28
CA GLY A 318 4.31 -4.43 -4.01
C GLY A 318 5.02 -5.51 -4.84
N PRO A 319 4.23 -6.37 -5.51
CA PRO A 319 4.75 -7.46 -6.32
C PRO A 319 5.49 -6.95 -7.56
N GLU A 320 6.17 -7.88 -8.23
CA GLU A 320 6.84 -7.68 -9.51
C GLU A 320 5.92 -7.14 -10.62
N GLY A 321 6.53 -6.63 -11.68
CA GLY A 321 5.80 -6.01 -12.79
C GLY A 321 5.16 -4.66 -12.44
N ARG A 322 5.53 -4.06 -11.30
CA ARG A 322 5.21 -2.69 -10.92
C ARG A 322 6.48 -1.84 -10.90
N PHE A 323 6.40 -0.66 -11.50
CA PHE A 323 7.53 0.23 -11.69
C PHE A 323 7.16 1.66 -11.38
N VAL A 324 8.11 2.45 -10.90
CA VAL A 324 7.97 3.90 -10.88
C VAL A 324 8.53 4.49 -12.16
N VAL A 325 7.76 5.37 -12.77
CA VAL A 325 8.18 6.14 -13.94
C VAL A 325 7.97 7.62 -13.70
N ARG A 326 8.82 8.47 -14.30
CA ARG A 326 8.63 9.91 -14.28
C ARG A 326 7.50 10.30 -15.22
N SER A 327 6.59 11.15 -14.75
CA SER A 327 5.43 11.63 -15.52
C SER A 327 5.31 13.14 -15.33
N GLY A 328 5.94 13.91 -16.23
CA GLY A 328 6.03 15.36 -16.11
C GLY A 328 6.81 15.79 -14.86
N ARG A 329 6.16 16.56 -13.97
CA ARG A 329 6.73 17.04 -12.70
C ARG A 329 6.56 16.05 -11.53
N THR A 330 5.83 14.95 -11.74
CA THR A 330 5.56 13.93 -10.73
C THR A 330 6.09 12.57 -11.20
N SER A 331 5.67 11.51 -10.53
CA SER A 331 5.87 10.12 -10.95
C SER A 331 4.53 9.39 -10.99
N ALA A 332 4.46 8.35 -11.82
CA ALA A 332 3.32 7.43 -11.90
C ALA A 332 3.80 6.02 -11.57
N LEU A 333 2.86 5.16 -11.18
CA LEU A 333 3.13 3.73 -11.12
C LEU A 333 2.75 3.11 -12.47
N LEU A 334 3.70 2.42 -13.09
CA LEU A 334 3.46 1.57 -14.25
C LEU A 334 3.22 0.15 -13.75
N GLN A 335 2.18 -0.51 -14.25
CA GLN A 335 1.99 -1.93 -14.07
C GLN A 335 1.86 -2.64 -15.42
N THR A 336 2.48 -3.80 -15.52
CA THR A 336 2.41 -4.70 -16.66
C THR A 336 2.20 -6.15 -16.20
N ARG A 337 2.00 -7.05 -17.16
CA ARG A 337 1.93 -8.49 -16.93
C ARG A 337 3.32 -9.07 -16.66
N ALA A 338 3.42 -9.91 -15.63
CA ALA A 338 4.56 -10.82 -15.50
C ALA A 338 4.40 -12.03 -16.43
N ALA A 339 5.47 -12.48 -17.08
CA ALA A 339 5.47 -13.54 -18.10
C ALA A 339 4.88 -14.85 -17.58
N ALA A 340 5.15 -15.20 -16.32
CA ALA A 340 4.62 -16.40 -15.68
C ALA A 340 3.20 -16.21 -15.12
N ALA A 341 2.66 -14.99 -15.10
CA ALA A 341 1.33 -14.76 -14.57
C ALA A 341 0.28 -15.43 -15.48
N PRO A 342 -0.76 -16.06 -14.90
CA PRO A 342 -1.82 -16.70 -15.68
C PRO A 342 -2.73 -15.68 -16.37
N VAL A 343 -2.82 -14.46 -15.83
CA VAL A 343 -3.74 -13.42 -16.27
C VAL A 343 -3.04 -12.06 -16.39
N ASP A 344 -3.58 -11.17 -17.21
CA ASP A 344 -3.06 -9.81 -17.37
C ASP A 344 -3.48 -8.92 -16.19
N ALA A 345 -2.63 -8.87 -15.17
CA ALA A 345 -2.88 -8.10 -13.96
C ALA A 345 -3.09 -6.59 -14.21
N ALA A 346 -2.54 -6.04 -15.29
CA ALA A 346 -2.76 -4.65 -15.66
C ALA A 346 -4.18 -4.46 -16.23
N LEU A 347 -4.63 -5.38 -17.10
CA LEU A 347 -5.97 -5.36 -17.69
C LEU A 347 -7.06 -5.47 -16.62
N TRP A 348 -6.94 -6.49 -15.77
CA TRP A 348 -7.95 -6.77 -14.74
C TRP A 348 -8.01 -5.68 -13.68
N ARG A 349 -6.89 -5.00 -13.40
CA ARG A 349 -6.89 -3.81 -12.55
C ARG A 349 -7.58 -2.61 -13.21
N GLU A 350 -7.32 -2.34 -14.48
CA GLU A 350 -8.00 -1.26 -15.19
C GLU A 350 -9.51 -1.51 -15.28
N LEU A 351 -9.92 -2.76 -15.53
CA LEU A 351 -11.32 -3.16 -15.49
C LEU A 351 -11.95 -2.87 -14.12
N ALA A 352 -11.30 -3.31 -13.04
CA ALA A 352 -11.78 -3.06 -11.67
C ALA A 352 -11.89 -1.56 -11.36
N LEU A 353 -10.90 -0.75 -11.75
CA LEU A 353 -10.94 0.71 -11.55
C LEU A 353 -12.09 1.37 -12.34
N ARG A 354 -12.35 0.93 -13.58
CA ARG A 354 -13.48 1.42 -14.37
C ARG A 354 -14.83 1.03 -13.78
N LEU A 355 -14.97 -0.19 -13.28
CA LEU A 355 -16.20 -0.64 -12.60
C LEU A 355 -16.40 0.13 -11.29
N ALA A 356 -15.35 0.32 -10.49
CA ALA A 356 -15.40 1.10 -9.26
C ALA A 356 -15.90 2.53 -9.50
N ARG A 357 -15.37 3.22 -10.54
CA ARG A 357 -15.83 4.56 -10.94
C ARG A 357 -17.31 4.57 -11.32
N ARG A 358 -17.78 3.57 -12.06
CA ARG A 358 -19.21 3.42 -12.41
C ARG A 358 -20.09 3.16 -11.18
N CYS A 359 -19.53 2.53 -10.15
CA CYS A 359 -20.16 2.33 -8.85
C CYS A 359 -20.09 3.57 -7.92
N GLY A 360 -19.57 4.71 -8.41
CA GLY A 360 -19.45 5.94 -7.63
C GLY A 360 -18.32 5.91 -6.58
N ILE A 361 -17.34 5.02 -6.73
CA ILE A 361 -16.15 4.97 -5.88
C ILE A 361 -15.09 5.91 -6.46
N GLU A 362 -14.55 6.77 -5.60
CA GLU A 362 -13.42 7.64 -5.94
C GLU A 362 -12.15 6.79 -6.15
N THR A 363 -11.54 6.90 -7.33
CA THR A 363 -10.30 6.21 -7.68
C THR A 363 -9.22 7.19 -8.07
N VAL A 364 -7.95 6.77 -7.98
CA VAL A 364 -6.86 7.46 -8.68
C VAL A 364 -7.11 7.47 -10.19
N ALA A 365 -6.54 8.44 -10.89
CA ALA A 365 -6.56 8.43 -12.35
C ALA A 365 -5.74 7.24 -12.87
N SER A 366 -6.27 6.60 -13.92
CA SER A 366 -5.61 5.52 -14.63
C SER A 366 -5.52 5.82 -16.12
N ASP A 367 -4.41 5.44 -16.74
CA ASP A 367 -4.23 5.49 -18.19
C ASP A 367 -3.79 4.13 -18.71
N TRP A 368 -4.57 3.60 -19.65
CA TRP A 368 -4.45 2.26 -20.20
C TRP A 368 -3.93 2.36 -21.63
N VAL A 369 -2.75 1.78 -21.88
CA VAL A 369 -2.11 1.84 -23.19
C VAL A 369 -1.49 0.51 -23.57
N ASN A 370 -1.42 0.23 -24.87
CA ASN A 370 -0.62 -0.87 -25.40
C ASN A 370 0.70 -0.32 -25.92
N VAL A 371 1.81 -0.87 -25.44
CA VAL A 371 3.17 -0.49 -25.85
C VAL A 371 3.90 -1.75 -26.30
N MET A 372 4.33 -1.78 -27.56
CA MET A 372 5.04 -2.93 -28.14
C MET A 372 4.27 -4.26 -28.03
N GLY A 373 2.94 -4.22 -28.10
CA GLY A 373 2.08 -5.40 -27.92
C GLY A 373 1.83 -5.77 -26.45
N THR A 374 2.48 -5.10 -25.51
CA THR A 374 2.29 -5.31 -24.07
C THR A 374 1.29 -4.30 -23.51
N ASN A 375 0.33 -4.80 -22.76
CA ASN A 375 -0.63 -4.00 -22.04
C ASN A 375 0.00 -3.35 -20.81
N VAL A 376 -0.16 -2.03 -20.69
CA VAL A 376 0.43 -1.23 -19.64
C VAL A 376 -0.62 -0.33 -19.01
N LEU A 377 -0.67 -0.37 -17.67
CA LEU A 377 -1.50 0.49 -16.86
C LEU A 377 -0.63 1.51 -16.11
N PHE A 378 -0.85 2.80 -16.37
CA PHE A 378 -0.32 3.86 -15.54
C PHE A 378 -1.33 4.27 -14.49
N LEU A 379 -0.90 4.38 -13.24
CA LEU A 379 -1.69 4.85 -12.11
C LEU A 379 -1.07 6.14 -11.57
N GLU A 380 -1.93 7.13 -11.38
CA GLU A 380 -1.59 8.29 -10.57
C GLU A 380 -1.29 7.87 -9.13
N ARG A 381 -0.33 8.57 -8.55
CA ARG A 381 0.14 8.32 -7.20
C ARG A 381 -0.67 9.13 -6.18
N TYR A 382 -1.47 8.43 -5.37
CA TYR A 382 -2.26 9.04 -4.28
C TYR A 382 -1.38 9.68 -3.19
N ASP A 383 -0.11 9.25 -3.08
CA ASP A 383 0.88 9.75 -2.13
C ASP A 383 1.71 10.91 -2.67
N ARG A 384 1.28 11.53 -3.78
CA ARG A 384 1.87 12.72 -4.38
C ARG A 384 0.80 13.78 -4.59
N ASP A 385 1.15 15.04 -4.39
CA ASP A 385 0.27 16.16 -4.74
C ASP A 385 0.44 16.56 -6.23
N ALA A 386 -0.34 17.55 -6.67
CA ALA A 386 -0.31 18.03 -8.06
C ALA A 386 1.06 18.59 -8.50
N ASP A 387 1.89 19.05 -7.55
CA ASP A 387 3.24 19.54 -7.78
C ASP A 387 4.29 18.42 -7.74
N GLY A 388 3.88 17.18 -7.45
CA GLY A 388 4.75 16.01 -7.30
C GLY A 388 5.39 15.89 -5.92
N ARG A 389 4.94 16.66 -4.92
CA ARG A 389 5.48 16.60 -3.55
C ARG A 389 4.89 15.40 -2.82
N ALA A 390 5.71 14.77 -1.98
CA ALA A 390 5.29 13.63 -1.18
C ALA A 390 4.23 14.03 -0.15
N GLN A 391 3.13 13.27 -0.11
CA GLN A 391 2.13 13.36 0.95
C GLN A 391 2.43 12.27 1.98
N LEU A 392 2.24 12.56 3.28
CA LEU A 392 2.35 11.51 4.28
C LEU A 392 1.18 10.55 4.13
N THR A 393 1.49 9.29 3.85
CA THR A 393 0.53 8.19 3.85
C THR A 393 0.98 7.08 4.78
N LEU A 394 0.02 6.43 5.42
CA LEU A 394 0.21 5.19 6.18
C LEU A 394 -0.92 4.22 5.81
N SER A 395 -0.62 2.92 5.81
CA SER A 395 -1.64 1.91 5.55
C SER A 395 -2.60 1.74 6.72
N GLY A 396 -3.77 1.14 6.45
CA GLY A 396 -4.69 0.71 7.49
C GLY A 396 -4.04 -0.27 8.46
N GLU A 397 -3.19 -1.17 7.97
CA GLU A 397 -2.43 -2.11 8.80
C GLU A 397 -1.47 -1.39 9.76
N THR A 398 -0.79 -0.34 9.29
CA THR A 398 0.08 0.47 10.12
C THR A 398 -0.71 1.27 11.16
N LEU A 399 -1.87 1.83 10.79
CA LEU A 399 -2.65 2.71 11.67
C LEU A 399 -3.55 1.98 12.67
N GLY A 400 -4.04 0.79 12.33
CA GLY A 400 -5.03 0.07 13.15
C GLY A 400 -4.98 -1.45 13.02
N GLY A 401 -3.95 -2.01 12.39
CA GLY A 401 -3.74 -3.46 12.35
C GLY A 401 -3.26 -3.95 13.71
N ASP A 402 -4.11 -4.72 14.40
CA ASP A 402 -3.74 -5.41 15.62
C ASP A 402 -2.73 -6.53 15.30
N PRO A 403 -1.62 -6.67 16.03
CA PRO A 403 -0.61 -7.69 15.73
C PRO A 403 -1.13 -9.14 15.72
N LYS A 404 -2.22 -9.45 16.43
CA LYS A 404 -2.81 -10.79 16.52
C LYS A 404 -3.94 -11.00 15.53
N SER A 405 -4.87 -10.05 15.43
CA SER A 405 -6.05 -10.19 14.56
C SER A 405 -5.89 -9.59 13.17
N GLY A 406 -4.86 -8.77 12.94
CA GLY A 406 -4.69 -7.96 11.74
C GLY A 406 -5.70 -6.82 11.65
N LEU A 407 -5.72 -6.13 10.51
CA LEU A 407 -6.72 -5.12 10.20
C LEU A 407 -8.13 -5.72 10.03
N SER A 408 -9.13 -4.97 10.48
CA SER A 408 -10.55 -5.24 10.23
C SER A 408 -11.26 -4.03 9.62
N TYR A 409 -12.40 -4.24 8.95
CA TYR A 409 -13.19 -3.15 8.38
C TYR A 409 -13.74 -2.20 9.44
N LEU A 410 -14.13 -2.71 10.61
CA LEU A 410 -14.49 -1.86 11.75
C LEU A 410 -13.26 -1.14 12.32
N GLY A 411 -12.08 -1.76 12.30
CA GLY A 411 -10.82 -1.09 12.64
C GLY A 411 -10.50 0.09 11.70
N LEU A 412 -10.82 -0.02 10.40
CA LEU A 412 -10.72 1.11 9.47
C LEU A 412 -11.67 2.26 9.86
N ALA A 413 -12.87 1.94 10.34
CA ALA A 413 -13.79 2.93 10.87
C ALA A 413 -13.26 3.59 12.15
N ASP A 414 -12.62 2.82 13.03
CA ASP A 414 -12.03 3.33 14.28
C ASP A 414 -10.86 4.31 14.04
N ILE A 415 -10.04 4.07 13.00
CA ILE A 415 -9.01 5.03 12.56
C ILE A 415 -9.66 6.40 12.25
N LEU A 416 -10.75 6.39 11.48
CA LEU A 416 -11.44 7.63 11.09
C LEU A 416 -12.21 8.25 12.27
N ASN A 417 -12.85 7.45 13.11
CA ASN A 417 -13.59 7.97 14.27
C ASN A 417 -12.66 8.62 15.31
N SER A 418 -11.46 8.07 15.49
CA SER A 418 -10.49 8.58 16.47
C SER A 418 -9.69 9.77 15.96
N SER A 419 -9.25 9.71 14.70
CA SER A 419 -8.24 10.63 14.15
C SER A 419 -8.52 11.05 12.71
N GLY A 420 -9.74 10.86 12.22
CA GLY A 420 -10.14 11.21 10.86
C GLY A 420 -10.44 12.70 10.70
N ALA A 421 -10.06 13.27 9.57
CA ALA A 421 -10.31 14.68 9.26
C ALA A 421 -11.78 14.93 8.85
N GLU A 422 -12.39 14.00 8.10
CA GLU A 422 -13.76 14.12 7.62
C GLU A 422 -14.53 12.78 7.72
N PRO A 423 -14.73 12.20 8.92
CA PRO A 423 -15.26 10.83 9.07
C PRO A 423 -16.64 10.64 8.44
N ALA A 424 -17.50 11.67 8.50
CA ALA A 424 -18.83 11.63 7.88
C ALA A 424 -18.80 11.46 6.35
N LYS A 425 -17.69 11.85 5.69
CA LYS A 425 -17.48 11.63 4.24
C LYS A 425 -16.74 10.33 3.97
N ASP A 426 -15.76 9.99 4.81
CA ASP A 426 -14.86 8.87 4.56
C ASP A 426 -15.44 7.51 4.99
N LEU A 427 -16.26 7.45 6.04
CA LEU A 427 -16.89 6.21 6.49
C LEU A 427 -17.81 5.58 5.41
N PRO A 428 -18.72 6.31 4.76
CA PRO A 428 -19.52 5.75 3.65
C PRO A 428 -18.68 5.30 2.45
N ARG A 429 -17.46 5.82 2.29
CA ARG A 429 -16.52 5.40 1.23
C ARG A 429 -15.86 4.07 1.57
N ILE A 430 -15.52 3.83 2.85
CA ILE A 430 -15.05 2.51 3.30
C ILE A 430 -16.10 1.45 2.99
N TRP A 431 -17.36 1.68 3.36
CA TRP A 431 -18.43 0.70 3.11
C TRP A 431 -18.56 0.37 1.62
N ARG A 432 -18.60 1.40 0.76
CA ARG A 432 -18.71 1.21 -0.69
C ARG A 432 -17.53 0.43 -1.27
N ARG A 433 -16.31 0.75 -0.83
CA ARG A 433 -15.09 0.07 -1.29
C ARG A 433 -15.02 -1.36 -0.78
N MET A 434 -15.37 -1.63 0.48
CA MET A 434 -15.46 -2.97 1.06
C MET A 434 -16.42 -3.87 0.25
N VAL A 435 -17.63 -3.39 -0.01
CA VAL A 435 -18.64 -4.13 -0.78
C VAL A 435 -18.16 -4.39 -2.20
N PHE A 436 -17.61 -3.37 -2.86
CA PHE A 436 -17.09 -3.51 -4.22
C PHE A 436 -15.89 -4.47 -4.30
N SER A 437 -14.95 -4.40 -3.36
CA SER A 437 -13.83 -5.36 -3.29
C SER A 437 -14.36 -6.78 -3.15
N HIS A 438 -15.37 -7.00 -2.30
CA HIS A 438 -15.98 -8.32 -2.13
C HIS A 438 -16.68 -8.83 -3.41
N LEU A 439 -17.35 -7.95 -4.15
CA LEU A 439 -17.92 -8.27 -5.47
C LEU A 439 -16.85 -8.55 -6.55
N CYS A 440 -15.61 -8.12 -6.33
CA CYS A 440 -14.46 -8.50 -7.16
C CYS A 440 -13.81 -9.83 -6.71
N GLY A 441 -14.37 -10.47 -5.67
CA GLY A 441 -13.90 -11.70 -5.06
C GLY A 441 -13.73 -11.57 -3.55
N ALA A 442 -14.15 -12.59 -2.79
CA ALA A 442 -14.13 -12.57 -1.33
C ALA A 442 -12.73 -12.27 -0.71
N ASP A 443 -11.68 -12.71 -1.41
CA ASP A 443 -10.28 -12.59 -0.99
C ASP A 443 -9.51 -11.51 -1.77
N ALA A 444 -10.23 -10.66 -2.52
CA ALA A 444 -9.62 -9.63 -3.37
C ALA A 444 -9.09 -8.41 -2.58
N ASP A 445 -9.58 -8.20 -1.35
CA ASP A 445 -9.17 -7.08 -0.51
C ASP A 445 -8.08 -7.48 0.48
N VAL A 446 -7.09 -6.59 0.65
CA VAL A 446 -5.96 -6.79 1.57
C VAL A 446 -5.62 -5.48 2.29
N PRO A 447 -5.04 -5.55 3.50
CA PRO A 447 -4.77 -4.35 4.28
C PRO A 447 -3.94 -3.28 3.55
N ALA A 448 -2.98 -3.69 2.71
CA ALA A 448 -2.13 -2.78 1.94
C ALA A 448 -2.90 -1.92 0.92
N HIS A 449 -4.10 -2.33 0.50
CA HIS A 449 -4.96 -1.55 -0.39
C HIS A 449 -5.57 -0.33 0.32
N TRP A 450 -5.64 -0.34 1.65
CA TRP A 450 -6.21 0.73 2.45
C TRP A 450 -5.11 1.68 2.88
N GLN A 451 -5.13 2.88 2.29
CA GLN A 451 -4.12 3.90 2.54
C GLN A 451 -4.82 5.15 3.04
N PHE A 452 -4.19 5.83 3.98
CA PHE A 452 -4.70 7.06 4.57
C PHE A 452 -3.71 8.18 4.33
N ILE A 453 -4.20 9.32 3.85
CA ILE A 453 -3.42 10.52 3.62
C ILE A 453 -3.56 11.42 4.85
N ARG A 454 -2.44 11.89 5.39
CA ARG A 454 -2.47 12.84 6.50
C ARG A 454 -2.83 14.24 5.97
N SER A 455 -3.87 14.82 6.56
CA SER A 455 -4.23 16.23 6.38
C SER A 455 -3.95 17.02 7.67
N THR A 456 -4.16 18.34 7.62
CA THR A 456 -4.06 19.25 8.77
C THR A 456 -4.95 18.82 9.94
N TYR A 457 -6.13 18.25 9.67
CA TYR A 457 -7.13 17.92 10.68
C TYR A 457 -7.20 16.44 11.04
N GLY A 458 -6.35 15.59 10.45
CA GLY A 458 -6.37 14.15 10.69
C GLY A 458 -6.17 13.32 9.42
N TRP A 459 -6.46 12.04 9.52
CA TRP A 459 -6.37 11.07 8.43
C TRP A 459 -7.57 11.18 7.48
N LYS A 460 -7.32 11.08 6.19
CA LYS A 460 -8.34 10.96 5.15
C LYS A 460 -8.14 9.64 4.41
N LEU A 461 -9.23 8.98 4.03
CA LEU A 461 -9.12 7.79 3.18
C LEU A 461 -8.55 8.19 1.81
N ALA A 462 -7.47 7.55 1.37
CA ALA A 462 -6.93 7.75 0.04
C ALA A 462 -7.91 7.24 -1.03
N PRO A 463 -7.93 7.86 -2.24
CA PRO A 463 -8.66 7.30 -3.38
C PRO A 463 -8.30 5.83 -3.62
N ALA A 464 -9.27 5.04 -4.08
CA ALA A 464 -9.02 3.65 -4.39
C ALA A 464 -8.01 3.54 -5.55
N HIS A 465 -6.97 2.74 -5.34
CA HIS A 465 -5.81 2.68 -6.24
C HIS A 465 -5.34 1.25 -6.53
N ALA A 466 -5.63 0.33 -5.62
CA ALA A 466 -5.24 -1.06 -5.72
C ALA A 466 -6.49 -1.94 -5.56
N PHE A 467 -7.19 -2.14 -6.68
CA PHE A 467 -8.13 -3.25 -6.80
C PHE A 467 -7.44 -4.43 -7.50
N SER A 468 -7.89 -5.63 -7.15
CA SER A 468 -7.44 -6.88 -7.73
C SER A 468 -8.66 -7.70 -8.11
N ILE A 469 -8.59 -8.37 -9.25
CA ILE A 469 -9.49 -9.44 -9.63
C ILE A 469 -8.57 -10.59 -10.00
N ALA A 470 -8.75 -11.72 -9.34
CA ALA A 470 -7.96 -12.92 -9.58
C ALA A 470 -8.92 -14.12 -9.73
N PRO A 471 -8.53 -15.14 -10.51
CA PRO A 471 -9.31 -16.36 -10.60
C PRO A 471 -9.43 -17.07 -9.23
N PRO A 472 -10.42 -17.94 -9.06
CA PRO A 472 -10.61 -18.68 -7.81
C PRO A 472 -9.34 -19.43 -7.38
N GLY A 473 -9.00 -19.34 -6.09
CA GLY A 473 -7.84 -20.01 -5.50
C GLY A 473 -6.48 -19.40 -5.81
N MET A 474 -6.40 -18.32 -6.61
CA MET A 474 -5.13 -17.61 -6.86
C MET A 474 -4.87 -16.44 -5.90
N ASN A 475 -5.86 -16.02 -5.13
CA ASN A 475 -5.62 -15.08 -4.03
C ASN A 475 -4.98 -15.83 -2.86
N VAL A 476 -3.74 -15.47 -2.54
CA VAL A 476 -2.93 -16.09 -1.46
C VAL A 476 -3.06 -15.34 -0.13
N HIS A 477 -3.82 -14.24 -0.10
CA HIS A 477 -3.90 -13.36 1.06
C HIS A 477 -5.02 -13.74 2.00
N ARG A 478 -4.77 -13.56 3.31
CA ARG A 478 -5.82 -13.68 4.32
C ARG A 478 -6.82 -12.54 4.12
N PRO A 479 -8.12 -12.83 3.99
CA PRO A 479 -9.12 -11.78 3.79
C PRO A 479 -9.22 -10.88 5.01
N ILE A 480 -9.53 -9.61 4.78
CA ILE A 480 -9.82 -8.65 5.85
C ILE A 480 -11.07 -9.12 6.61
N THR A 481 -10.97 -9.11 7.93
CA THR A 481 -12.11 -9.44 8.80
C THR A 481 -13.05 -8.24 8.96
N VAL A 482 -14.30 -8.49 9.29
CA VAL A 482 -15.24 -7.43 9.66
C VAL A 482 -14.82 -6.79 10.98
N ASP A 483 -14.52 -7.60 12.00
CA ASP A 483 -14.39 -7.20 13.41
C ASP A 483 -13.15 -7.78 14.12
N GLY A 484 -12.19 -8.34 13.37
CA GLY A 484 -11.02 -9.04 13.91
C GLY A 484 -11.22 -10.55 14.07
N LYS A 485 -12.43 -11.09 13.80
CA LYS A 485 -12.73 -12.52 14.00
C LYS A 485 -13.30 -13.19 12.76
N GLN A 486 -14.29 -12.58 12.12
CA GLN A 486 -15.01 -13.17 10.99
C GLN A 486 -14.80 -12.38 9.71
N THR A 487 -14.72 -13.06 8.58
CA THR A 487 -14.70 -12.42 7.26
C THR A 487 -16.13 -12.12 6.80
N LEU A 488 -16.26 -11.24 5.81
CA LEU A 488 -17.54 -10.99 5.15
C LEU A 488 -17.91 -12.22 4.31
N LYS A 489 -19.09 -12.81 4.54
CA LYS A 489 -19.51 -14.04 3.85
C LYS A 489 -20.22 -13.74 2.53
N SER A 490 -20.94 -12.63 2.46
CA SER A 490 -21.64 -12.16 1.27
C SER A 490 -21.72 -10.64 1.24
N ALA A 491 -21.92 -10.06 0.05
CA ALA A 491 -22.17 -8.63 -0.08
C ALA A 491 -23.46 -8.17 0.63
N ASP A 492 -24.46 -9.05 0.78
CA ASP A 492 -25.70 -8.74 1.51
C ASP A 492 -25.46 -8.57 3.02
N ASP A 493 -24.54 -9.33 3.60
CA ASP A 493 -24.19 -9.18 5.03
C ASP A 493 -23.64 -7.79 5.33
N ALA A 494 -22.98 -7.15 4.35
CA ALA A 494 -22.46 -5.79 4.50
C ALA A 494 -23.55 -4.75 4.68
N VAL A 495 -24.79 -4.99 4.21
CA VAL A 495 -25.91 -4.06 4.40
C VAL A 495 -26.21 -3.87 5.89
N SER A 496 -26.07 -4.92 6.69
CA SER A 496 -26.25 -4.86 8.15
C SER A 496 -25.16 -4.03 8.84
N LEU A 497 -23.97 -3.93 8.22
CA LEU A 497 -22.83 -3.17 8.72
C LEU A 497 -22.90 -1.68 8.38
N ALA A 498 -23.76 -1.29 7.42
CA ALA A 498 -23.86 0.09 6.94
C ALA A 498 -23.98 1.17 8.03
N PRO A 499 -24.72 0.97 9.15
CA PRO A 499 -24.79 1.95 10.23
C PRO A 499 -23.44 2.26 10.89
N TYR A 500 -22.52 1.28 10.97
CA TYR A 500 -21.16 1.51 11.50
C TYR A 500 -20.34 2.47 10.63
N PHE A 501 -20.71 2.58 9.35
CA PHE A 501 -20.08 3.46 8.38
C PHE A 501 -20.89 4.75 8.13
N GLY A 502 -21.82 5.08 9.02
CA GLY A 502 -22.64 6.30 8.91
C GLY A 502 -23.66 6.26 7.77
N MET A 503 -23.98 5.09 7.23
CA MET A 503 -24.97 4.92 6.16
C MET A 503 -26.29 4.36 6.69
N LYS A 504 -27.40 4.80 6.09
CA LYS A 504 -28.71 4.19 6.36
C LYS A 504 -28.80 2.85 5.64
N VAL A 505 -29.45 1.86 6.26
CA VAL A 505 -29.68 0.53 5.64
C VAL A 505 -30.35 0.63 4.27
N ALA A 506 -31.32 1.53 4.10
CA ALA A 506 -31.99 1.75 2.82
C ALA A 506 -31.03 2.29 1.73
N GLU A 507 -30.11 3.20 2.11
CA GLU A 507 -29.08 3.72 1.20
C GLU A 507 -28.10 2.61 0.80
N ALA A 508 -27.68 1.79 1.76
CA ALA A 508 -26.79 0.65 1.52
C ALA A 508 -27.41 -0.37 0.57
N LYS A 509 -28.69 -0.72 0.73
CA LYS A 509 -29.41 -1.61 -0.21
C LYS A 509 -29.45 -1.04 -1.62
N ALA A 510 -29.75 0.26 -1.75
CA ALA A 510 -29.76 0.92 -3.05
C ALA A 510 -28.36 0.92 -3.69
N ALA A 511 -27.33 1.27 -2.92
CA ALA A 511 -25.94 1.27 -3.40
C ALA A 511 -25.48 -0.12 -3.83
N LEU A 512 -25.76 -1.17 -3.05
CA LEU A 512 -25.45 -2.55 -3.42
C LEU A 512 -26.16 -2.95 -4.72
N SER A 513 -27.47 -2.65 -4.85
CA SER A 513 -28.22 -2.97 -6.07
C SER A 513 -27.63 -2.30 -7.32
N GLU A 514 -27.24 -1.02 -7.22
CA GLU A 514 -26.57 -0.32 -8.31
C GLU A 514 -25.19 -0.91 -8.63
N MET A 515 -24.41 -1.31 -7.63
CA MET A 515 -23.14 -1.99 -7.84
C MET A 515 -23.33 -3.30 -8.59
N ARG A 516 -24.28 -4.15 -8.19
CA ARG A 516 -24.57 -5.41 -8.90
C ARG A 516 -24.92 -5.18 -10.36
N LYS A 517 -25.77 -4.18 -10.66
CA LYS A 517 -26.12 -3.81 -12.04
C LYS A 517 -24.91 -3.39 -12.87
N VAL A 518 -23.98 -2.63 -12.29
CA VAL A 518 -22.74 -2.24 -12.96
C VAL A 518 -21.86 -3.46 -13.22
N MET A 519 -21.75 -4.36 -12.23
CA MET A 519 -20.95 -5.58 -12.32
C MET A 519 -21.44 -6.52 -13.40
N LEU A 520 -22.76 -6.65 -13.65
CA LEU A 520 -23.30 -7.45 -14.77
C LEU A 520 -22.74 -7.05 -16.15
N GLY A 521 -22.18 -5.84 -16.30
CA GLY A 521 -21.54 -5.38 -17.52
C GLY A 521 -20.02 -5.65 -17.62
N TRP A 522 -19.44 -6.44 -16.70
CA TRP A 522 -18.00 -6.65 -16.60
C TRP A 522 -17.42 -7.27 -17.87
N GLU A 523 -18.05 -8.30 -18.42
CA GLU A 523 -17.50 -9.06 -19.56
C GLU A 523 -17.41 -8.20 -20.83
N ARG A 524 -18.48 -7.42 -21.12
CA ARG A 524 -18.48 -6.46 -22.23
C ARG A 524 -17.36 -5.42 -22.07
N LEU A 525 -17.11 -4.97 -20.83
CA LEU A 525 -16.02 -4.05 -20.54
C LEU A 525 -14.65 -4.73 -20.73
N ALA A 526 -14.49 -5.98 -20.29
CA ALA A 526 -13.27 -6.76 -20.46
C ALA A 526 -12.89 -6.90 -21.94
N PHE A 527 -13.85 -7.29 -22.78
CA PHE A 527 -13.62 -7.38 -24.23
C PHE A 527 -13.28 -6.03 -24.87
N SER A 528 -13.90 -4.93 -24.40
CA SER A 528 -13.54 -3.59 -24.89
C SER A 528 -12.11 -3.15 -24.51
N LEU A 529 -11.52 -3.79 -23.48
CA LEU A 529 -10.12 -3.62 -23.08
C LEU A 529 -9.18 -4.59 -23.80
N GLY A 530 -9.70 -5.52 -24.60
CA GLY A 530 -8.92 -6.54 -25.31
C GLY A 530 -8.61 -7.79 -24.49
N ALA A 531 -9.45 -8.13 -23.48
CA ALA A 531 -9.26 -9.33 -22.68
C ALA A 531 -9.32 -10.60 -23.52
N ASP A 532 -8.43 -11.56 -23.22
CA ASP A 532 -8.47 -12.89 -23.80
C ASP A 532 -9.74 -13.63 -23.31
N PRO A 533 -10.54 -14.26 -24.19
CA PRO A 533 -11.71 -15.03 -23.79
C PRO A 533 -11.42 -16.12 -22.75
N ARG A 534 -10.22 -16.70 -22.75
CA ARG A 534 -9.77 -17.68 -21.75
C ARG A 534 -9.62 -17.04 -20.38
N GLU A 535 -9.07 -15.83 -20.30
CA GLU A 535 -9.00 -15.09 -19.04
C GLU A 535 -10.39 -14.69 -18.55
N CYS A 536 -11.29 -14.29 -19.46
CA CYS A 536 -12.69 -14.01 -19.08
C CYS A 536 -13.35 -15.25 -18.48
N ALA A 537 -13.16 -16.42 -19.09
CA ALA A 537 -13.68 -17.68 -18.54
C ALA A 537 -13.08 -18.03 -17.16
N LEU A 538 -11.82 -17.66 -16.90
CA LEU A 538 -11.19 -17.83 -15.58
C LEU A 538 -11.76 -16.87 -14.52
N MET A 539 -12.19 -15.67 -14.92
CA MET A 539 -12.74 -14.66 -14.01
C MET A 539 -14.25 -14.79 -13.77
N ALA A 540 -14.99 -15.41 -14.71
CA ALA A 540 -16.44 -15.57 -14.65
C ALA A 540 -16.95 -16.15 -13.31
N PRO A 541 -16.34 -17.21 -12.72
CA PRO A 541 -16.80 -17.74 -11.43
C PRO A 541 -16.74 -16.73 -10.27
N VAL A 542 -15.93 -15.68 -10.39
CA VAL A 542 -15.79 -14.62 -9.38
C VAL A 542 -16.72 -13.45 -9.70
N LEU A 543 -16.78 -13.03 -10.96
CA LEU A 543 -17.48 -11.82 -11.36
C LEU A 543 -18.96 -12.02 -11.74
N ASP A 544 -19.40 -13.26 -11.92
CA ASP A 544 -20.81 -13.61 -12.15
C ASP A 544 -21.57 -13.89 -10.84
N ASP A 545 -20.85 -14.14 -9.74
CA ASP A 545 -21.40 -14.31 -8.38
C ASP A 545 -21.64 -12.95 -7.70
N VAL A 546 -22.29 -12.02 -8.43
CA VAL A 546 -22.43 -10.60 -8.06
C VAL A 546 -23.77 -10.19 -7.54
#